data_AF-A0A0R2EDC5-F1
#
_entry.id   AF-A0A0R2EDC5-F1
#
_cell.length_a   1.000
_cell.length_b   1.000
_cell.length_c   1.000
_cell.angle_alpha   90.00
_cell.angle_beta   90.00
_cell.angle_gamma   90.00
#
_symmetry.space_group_name_H-M   'P 1'
#
loop_
_entity.id
_entity.type
_entity.pdbx_description
1 polymer ?
#
loop_
_entity_poly.entity_id
_entity_poly.type
_entity_poly.pdbx_seq_one_letter_code
_entity_poly.pdbx_strand_id
1 'polypeptide(L)'
;MGSFSWNKADSLTRIKNVYYGAPFKLLIPKEFGGGFIRDHYQDYGIITDHKTGLDYDMYELLAFWNKDQLSMGGELRFNGDFPKLKSVDEYTDRNRGLGIDIGCYDNQIDKLKYPLKLVSVGFKGSYEDLDKPSYGDPKQGFYPVER
;
A
#
# COMPACT_ATOMS: atom_id res chain seq x y z
N MET A 1 -13.74 -10.74 4.67
CA MET A 1 -12.81 -10.56 3.53
C MET A 1 -11.57 -11.40 3.80
N GLY A 2 -10.86 -11.84 2.76
CA GLY A 2 -9.66 -12.67 2.91
C GLY A 2 -8.39 -11.85 3.19
N SER A 3 -7.28 -12.56 3.34
CA SER A 3 -5.91 -12.08 3.50
C SER A 3 -5.39 -11.33 2.25
N PHE A 4 -4.65 -10.23 2.42
CA PHE A 4 -4.08 -9.45 1.32
C PHE A 4 -2.58 -9.28 1.47
N SER A 5 -1.80 -9.90 0.58
CA SER A 5 -0.35 -9.69 0.53
C SER A 5 0.08 -9.18 -0.84
N TRP A 6 1.30 -8.62 -0.91
CA TRP A 6 1.89 -8.06 -2.10
C TRP A 6 3.32 -8.55 -2.31
N ASN A 7 3.74 -8.53 -3.57
CA ASN A 7 5.12 -8.63 -3.98
C ASN A 7 5.87 -7.32 -3.69
N LYS A 8 7.12 -7.43 -3.28
CA LYS A 8 8.02 -6.28 -3.12
C LYS A 8 8.41 -5.74 -4.50
N ALA A 9 8.40 -4.42 -4.61
CA ALA A 9 8.76 -3.67 -5.80
C ALA A 9 10.29 -3.68 -6.05
N ASP A 10 11.11 -3.78 -5.01
CA ASP A 10 12.57 -3.89 -5.13
C ASP A 10 13.03 -5.33 -5.38
N SER A 11 14.20 -5.52 -6.00
CA SER A 11 14.81 -6.82 -6.25
C SER A 11 15.92 -7.22 -5.26
N LEU A 12 16.03 -6.59 -4.08
CA LEU A 12 17.22 -6.74 -3.20
C LEU A 12 17.35 -8.11 -2.55
N THR A 13 16.25 -8.84 -2.40
CA THR A 13 16.23 -10.15 -1.72
C THR A 13 15.68 -11.24 -2.64
N ARG A 14 16.09 -12.49 -2.38
CA ARG A 14 15.55 -13.69 -3.05
C ARG A 14 14.05 -13.91 -2.79
N ILE A 15 13.55 -13.50 -1.62
CA ILE A 15 12.12 -13.57 -1.31
C ILE A 15 11.39 -12.42 -1.99
N LYS A 16 10.36 -12.72 -2.76
CA LYS A 16 9.63 -11.76 -3.58
C LYS A 16 8.47 -11.08 -2.87
N ASN A 17 7.76 -11.80 -2.01
CA ASN A 17 6.56 -11.31 -1.35
C ASN A 17 6.82 -10.77 0.05
N VAL A 18 5.83 -10.05 0.57
CA VAL A 18 5.73 -9.68 1.97
C VAL A 18 4.85 -10.72 2.66
N TYR A 19 5.46 -11.61 3.44
CA TYR A 19 4.77 -12.71 4.12
C TYR A 19 4.60 -12.44 5.62
N TYR A 20 3.80 -13.25 6.31
CA TYR A 20 3.40 -13.03 7.70
C TYR A 20 4.62 -12.85 8.62
N GLY A 21 4.62 -11.75 9.38
CA GLY A 21 5.72 -11.36 10.27
C GLY A 21 6.97 -10.81 9.57
N ALA A 22 7.02 -10.77 8.24
CA ALA A 22 8.15 -10.21 7.52
C ALA A 22 8.18 -8.68 7.63
N PRO A 23 9.33 -8.07 7.95
CA PRO A 23 9.45 -6.63 7.97
C PRO A 23 9.56 -6.07 6.55
N PHE A 24 8.90 -4.95 6.30
CA PHE A 24 8.93 -4.26 5.02
C PHE A 24 8.83 -2.73 5.23
N LYS A 25 8.96 -1.99 4.14
CA LYS A 25 8.65 -0.56 4.09
C LYS A 25 7.59 -0.32 3.02
N LEU A 26 6.55 0.46 3.34
CA LEU A 26 5.71 1.10 2.34
C LEU A 26 6.35 2.44 1.98
N LEU A 27 6.69 2.65 0.71
CA LEU A 27 7.17 3.95 0.22
C LEU A 27 5.99 4.87 -0.04
N ILE A 28 6.13 6.14 0.33
CA ILE A 28 5.12 7.18 0.13
C ILE A 28 5.55 8.04 -1.05
N PRO A 29 4.68 8.34 -2.03
CA PRO A 29 5.01 9.26 -3.12
C PRO A 29 5.30 10.67 -2.59
N LYS A 30 6.23 11.40 -3.23
CA LYS A 30 6.61 12.77 -2.86
C LYS A 30 5.42 13.74 -2.82
N GLU A 31 4.44 13.57 -3.70
CA GLU A 31 3.21 14.39 -3.72
C GLU A 31 2.43 14.31 -2.39
N PHE A 32 2.51 13.18 -1.69
CA PHE A 32 1.83 12.91 -0.42
C PHE A 32 2.75 13.08 0.81
N GLY A 33 3.93 13.67 0.62
CA GLY A 33 4.90 13.94 1.70
C GLY A 33 6.19 13.12 1.63
N GLY A 34 6.23 12.08 0.80
CA GLY A 34 7.43 11.27 0.60
C GLY A 34 7.83 10.42 1.81
N GLY A 35 8.98 9.75 1.71
CA GLY A 35 9.52 8.91 2.78
C GLY A 35 8.94 7.50 2.75
N PHE A 36 8.82 6.88 3.94
CA PHE A 36 8.32 5.52 4.09
C PHE A 36 7.76 5.26 5.48
N ILE A 37 6.84 4.29 5.57
CA ILE A 37 6.41 3.66 6.82
C ILE A 37 7.05 2.27 6.87
N ARG A 38 7.61 1.88 8.01
CA ARG A 38 8.19 0.55 8.22
C ARG A 38 7.34 -0.21 9.20
N ASP A 39 6.92 -1.41 8.83
CA ASP A 39 6.21 -2.30 9.73
C ASP A 39 6.43 -3.78 9.37
N HIS A 40 5.70 -4.67 10.04
CA HIS A 40 5.63 -6.11 9.74
C HIS A 40 4.26 -6.46 9.18
N TYR A 41 4.21 -7.43 8.26
CA TYR A 41 2.94 -7.81 7.67
C TYR A 41 2.10 -8.68 8.61
N GLN A 42 0.84 -8.25 8.79
CA GLN A 42 -0.15 -8.82 9.71
C GLN A 42 -1.49 -9.12 9.01
N ASP A 43 -1.47 -9.51 7.74
CA ASP A 43 -2.63 -10.02 6.98
C ASP A 43 -3.53 -8.97 6.29
N TYR A 44 -4.10 -8.03 7.03
CA TYR A 44 -5.18 -7.17 6.53
C TYR A 44 -4.73 -5.83 5.92
N GLY A 45 -3.43 -5.66 5.67
CA GLY A 45 -2.92 -4.46 5.00
C GLY A 45 -3.01 -3.18 5.83
N ILE A 46 -3.12 -3.29 7.16
CA ILE A 46 -2.90 -2.18 8.09
C ILE A 46 -1.39 -2.12 8.39
N ILE A 47 -0.86 -0.90 8.46
CA ILE A 47 0.51 -0.63 8.88
C ILE A 47 0.52 0.47 9.94
N THR A 48 1.38 0.34 10.94
CA THR A 48 1.57 1.35 11.98
C THR A 48 2.84 2.16 11.71
N ASP A 49 2.74 3.48 11.71
CA ASP A 49 3.92 4.34 11.82
C ASP A 49 4.35 4.45 13.27
N HIS A 50 5.34 3.64 13.65
CA HIS A 50 5.90 3.58 15.00
C HIS A 50 6.48 4.91 15.52
N LYS A 51 6.66 5.95 14.67
CA LYS A 51 7.07 7.29 15.12
C LYS A 51 5.91 8.14 15.61
N THR A 52 4.76 8.02 14.95
CA THR A 52 3.57 8.83 15.24
C THR A 52 2.52 8.06 16.05
N GLY A 53 2.59 6.72 16.04
CA GLY A 53 1.59 5.84 16.63
C GLY A 53 0.30 5.75 15.83
N LEU A 54 0.29 6.25 14.59
CA LEU A 54 -0.87 6.25 13.71
C LEU A 54 -0.88 4.99 12.84
N ASP A 55 -2.07 4.45 12.65
CA ASP A 55 -2.32 3.34 11.74
C ASP A 55 -2.83 3.83 10.40
N TYR A 56 -2.43 3.13 9.34
CA TYR A 56 -2.80 3.42 7.96
C TYR A 56 -3.27 2.14 7.27
N ASP A 57 -4.35 2.24 6.51
CA ASP A 57 -4.82 1.17 5.64
C ASP A 57 -4.24 1.34 4.24
N MET A 58 -3.54 0.34 3.72
CA MET A 58 -2.86 0.45 2.43
C MET A 58 -3.81 0.64 1.24
N TYR A 59 -5.01 0.06 1.27
CA TYR A 59 -5.99 0.28 0.20
C TYR A 59 -6.70 1.62 0.37
N GLU A 60 -6.96 2.08 1.59
CA GLU A 60 -7.40 3.46 1.81
C GLU A 60 -6.38 4.46 1.25
N LEU A 61 -5.09 4.29 1.58
CA LEU A 61 -4.03 5.13 1.02
C LEU A 61 -4.02 5.09 -0.51
N LEU A 62 -4.15 3.91 -1.10
CA LEU A 62 -4.21 3.74 -2.56
C LEU A 62 -5.37 4.55 -3.18
N ALA A 63 -6.54 4.56 -2.54
CA ALA A 63 -7.70 5.32 -2.97
C ALA A 63 -7.44 6.83 -2.90
N PHE A 64 -6.87 7.31 -1.80
CA PHE A 64 -6.52 8.73 -1.63
C PHE A 64 -5.46 9.20 -2.64
N TRP A 65 -4.44 8.38 -2.88
CA TRP A 65 -3.39 8.74 -3.82
C TRP A 65 -3.90 8.86 -5.26
N ASN A 66 -4.90 8.05 -5.62
CA ASN A 66 -5.44 7.98 -6.98
C ASN A 66 -6.88 8.53 -7.04
N LYS A 67 -7.21 9.55 -6.24
CA LYS A 67 -8.57 10.11 -6.12
C LYS A 67 -9.23 10.45 -7.47
N ASP A 68 -8.45 10.92 -8.45
CA ASP A 68 -8.94 11.33 -9.77
C ASP A 68 -9.16 10.13 -10.72
N GLN A 69 -8.76 8.92 -10.31
CA GLN A 69 -8.92 7.67 -11.06
C GLN A 69 -10.03 6.77 -10.49
N LEU A 70 -10.71 7.22 -9.43
CA LEU A 70 -11.88 6.53 -8.89
C LEU A 70 -13.03 6.61 -9.91
N SER A 71 -13.74 5.51 -10.09
CA SER A 71 -14.91 5.47 -10.99
C SER A 71 -15.98 6.47 -10.55
N MET A 72 -16.76 7.01 -11.51
CA MET A 72 -17.87 7.94 -11.22
C MET A 72 -18.80 7.36 -10.13
N GLY A 73 -18.72 7.92 -8.91
CA GLY A 73 -19.42 7.45 -7.71
C GLY A 73 -18.52 7.16 -6.49
N GLY A 74 -17.21 7.04 -6.69
CA GLY A 74 -16.23 6.84 -5.62
C GLY A 74 -15.81 8.15 -4.95
N GLU A 75 -16.66 8.75 -4.14
CA GLU A 75 -16.28 9.93 -3.36
C GLU A 75 -15.52 9.52 -2.10
N LEU A 76 -14.27 9.97 -1.90
CA LEU A 76 -13.54 9.71 -0.66
C LEU A 76 -14.20 10.45 0.52
N ARG A 77 -14.26 9.81 1.69
CA ARG A 77 -14.74 10.45 2.93
C ARG A 77 -13.57 10.73 3.88
N PHE A 78 -13.56 11.93 4.43
CA PHE A 78 -12.57 12.39 5.41
C PHE A 78 -13.14 13.60 6.15
N ASN A 79 -12.63 13.85 7.35
CA ASN A 79 -13.00 15.02 8.15
C ASN A 79 -12.05 16.18 7.84
N GLY A 80 -12.60 17.38 7.58
CA GLY A 80 -11.82 18.59 7.36
C GLY A 80 -11.16 18.66 5.98
N ASP A 81 -9.91 19.10 5.95
CA ASP A 81 -9.13 19.24 4.70
C ASP A 81 -8.65 17.89 4.17
N PHE A 82 -8.38 17.81 2.87
CA PHE A 82 -7.85 16.60 2.24
C PHE A 82 -6.50 16.22 2.87
N PRO A 83 -6.38 15.05 3.53
CA PRO A 83 -5.17 14.68 4.24
C PRO A 83 -4.06 14.31 3.27
N LYS A 84 -2.81 14.69 3.59
CA LYS A 84 -1.63 14.22 2.84
C LYS A 84 -1.45 12.71 2.96
N LEU A 85 -1.69 12.18 4.17
CA LEU A 85 -1.65 10.76 4.46
C LEU A 85 -2.84 10.43 5.38
N LYS A 86 -3.76 9.61 4.89
CA LYS A 86 -5.01 9.30 5.58
C LYS A 86 -4.80 8.17 6.59
N SER A 87 -4.84 8.49 7.88
CA SER A 87 -4.83 7.49 8.94
C SER A 87 -6.21 6.83 9.09
N VAL A 88 -6.23 5.64 9.67
CA VAL A 88 -7.45 4.87 9.96
C VAL A 88 -8.42 5.70 10.82
N ASP A 89 -9.68 5.75 10.40
CA ASP A 89 -10.82 6.33 11.11
C ASP A 89 -12.14 5.60 10.77
N GLU A 90 -13.28 6.21 11.12
CA GLU A 90 -14.64 5.71 10.84
C GLU A 90 -15.00 5.53 9.36
N TYR A 91 -14.24 6.11 8.43
CA TYR A 91 -14.47 6.01 6.98
C TYR A 91 -13.60 4.96 6.29
N THR A 92 -12.65 4.36 7.02
CA THR A 92 -11.65 3.44 6.49
C THR A 92 -12.28 2.33 5.66
N ASP A 93 -13.27 1.60 6.20
CA ASP A 93 -13.88 0.45 5.51
C ASP A 93 -14.45 0.84 4.14
N ARG A 94 -15.05 2.02 4.04
CA ARG A 94 -15.62 2.51 2.79
C ARG A 94 -14.53 2.93 1.81
N ASN A 95 -13.56 3.73 2.27
CA ASN A 95 -12.48 4.20 1.40
C ASN A 95 -11.57 3.04 0.95
N ARG A 96 -11.35 2.06 1.83
CA ARG A 96 -10.69 0.79 1.54
C ARG A 96 -11.35 0.06 0.37
N GLY A 97 -12.69 -0.01 0.36
CA GLY A 97 -13.45 -0.59 -0.75
C GLY A 97 -13.09 0.07 -2.10
N LEU A 98 -13.05 1.40 -2.13
CA LEU A 98 -12.66 2.15 -3.34
C LEU A 98 -11.22 1.85 -3.78
N GLY A 99 -10.31 1.66 -2.82
CA GLY A 99 -8.93 1.26 -3.10
C GLY A 99 -8.82 -0.14 -3.67
N ILE A 100 -9.60 -1.09 -3.15
CA ILE A 100 -9.68 -2.45 -3.67
C ILE A 100 -10.23 -2.43 -5.11
N ASP A 101 -11.25 -1.63 -5.40
CA ASP A 101 -11.87 -1.55 -6.72
C ASP A 101 -10.88 -1.14 -7.83
N ILE A 102 -9.85 -0.37 -7.49
CA ILE A 102 -8.81 0.11 -8.44
C ILE A 102 -7.47 -0.62 -8.33
N GLY A 103 -7.29 -1.46 -7.31
CA GLY A 103 -5.98 -1.98 -6.91
C GLY A 103 -5.93 -3.48 -6.66
N CYS A 104 -6.99 -4.22 -6.93
CA CYS A 104 -7.07 -5.66 -6.65
C CYS A 104 -6.32 -6.50 -7.69
N TYR A 105 -6.34 -6.10 -8.96
CA TYR A 105 -5.74 -6.86 -10.06
C TYR A 105 -4.58 -6.12 -10.72
N ASP A 106 -3.58 -6.87 -11.21
CA ASP A 106 -2.37 -6.33 -11.84
C ASP A 106 -2.68 -5.33 -12.97
N ASN A 107 -3.66 -5.65 -13.83
CA ASN A 107 -4.08 -4.77 -14.93
C ASN A 107 -4.77 -3.47 -14.48
N GLN A 108 -5.24 -3.39 -13.24
CA GLN A 108 -5.75 -2.17 -12.63
C GLN A 108 -4.58 -1.40 -12.01
N ILE A 109 -3.71 -2.09 -11.29
CA ILE A 109 -2.49 -1.54 -10.70
C ILE A 109 -1.62 -0.85 -11.77
N ASP A 110 -1.46 -1.46 -12.94
CA ASP A 110 -0.70 -0.93 -14.07
C ASP A 110 -1.20 0.43 -14.58
N LYS A 111 -2.46 0.78 -14.31
CA LYS A 111 -3.08 2.04 -14.74
C LYS A 111 -2.99 3.13 -13.69
N LEU A 112 -2.60 2.80 -12.46
CA LEU A 112 -2.54 3.76 -11.36
C LEU A 112 -1.36 4.71 -11.55
N LYS A 113 -1.60 6.00 -11.28
CA LYS A 113 -0.54 7.00 -11.20
C LYS A 113 0.36 6.72 -9.99
N TYR A 114 -0.24 6.29 -8.90
CA TYR A 114 0.42 6.02 -7.62
C TYR A 114 0.06 4.64 -7.07
N PRO A 115 0.53 3.54 -7.70
CA PRO A 115 0.36 2.21 -7.15
C PRO A 115 1.15 2.02 -5.85
N LEU A 116 0.79 1.03 -5.03
CA LEU A 116 1.57 0.69 -3.83
C LEU A 116 2.98 0.23 -4.23
N LYS A 117 3.97 0.61 -3.41
CA LYS A 117 5.36 0.15 -3.54
C LYS A 117 5.91 -0.26 -2.18
N LEU A 118 5.84 -1.55 -1.91
CA LEU A 118 6.38 -2.19 -0.72
C LEU A 118 7.79 -2.68 -1.03
N VAL A 119 8.73 -2.46 -0.12
CA VAL A 119 10.14 -2.80 -0.32
C VAL A 119 10.78 -3.45 0.89
N SER A 120 11.90 -4.12 0.65
CA SER A 120 12.81 -4.64 1.67
C SER A 120 13.30 -3.51 2.57
N VAL A 121 13.45 -3.76 3.88
CA VAL A 121 13.93 -2.76 4.86
C VAL A 121 15.29 -2.14 4.46
N GLY A 122 16.14 -2.92 3.79
CA GLY A 122 17.45 -2.47 3.31
C GLY A 122 17.40 -1.45 2.17
N PHE A 123 16.26 -1.29 1.48
CA PHE A 123 16.12 -0.36 0.36
C PHE A 123 16.39 1.09 0.81
N LYS A 124 17.21 1.79 0.02
CA LYS A 124 17.71 3.14 0.29
C LYS A 124 17.13 4.23 -0.62
N GLY A 125 16.44 3.85 -1.69
CA GLY A 125 15.77 4.79 -2.58
C GLY A 125 14.43 5.30 -2.04
N SER A 126 13.77 6.08 -2.88
CA SER A 126 12.45 6.69 -2.70
C SER A 126 11.40 6.01 -3.59
N TYR A 127 10.14 6.40 -3.43
CA TYR A 127 9.03 5.88 -4.21
C TYR A 127 9.25 6.06 -5.73
N GLU A 128 9.82 7.20 -6.13
CA GLU A 128 10.03 7.57 -7.53
C GLU A 128 11.22 6.85 -8.17
N ASP A 129 12.10 6.22 -7.39
CA ASP A 129 13.28 5.51 -7.91
C ASP A 129 12.94 4.09 -8.40
N LEU A 130 11.69 3.64 -8.24
CA LEU A 130 11.23 2.32 -8.64
C LEU A 130 10.24 2.41 -9.79
N ASP A 131 10.50 1.68 -10.87
CA ASP A 131 9.59 1.65 -12.02
C ASP A 131 8.43 0.67 -11.83
N LYS A 132 8.57 -0.31 -10.92
CA LYS A 132 7.60 -1.40 -10.74
C LYS A 132 6.72 -1.18 -9.51
N PRO A 133 5.42 -1.50 -9.60
CA PRO A 133 4.54 -1.51 -8.45
C PRO A 133 4.68 -2.81 -7.64
N SER A 134 4.02 -2.84 -6.50
CA SER A 134 3.76 -4.04 -5.70
C SER A 134 2.48 -4.72 -6.16
N TYR A 135 2.61 -5.77 -6.96
CA TYR A 135 1.49 -6.63 -7.38
C TYR A 135 0.97 -7.52 -6.25
N GLY A 136 -0.23 -8.06 -6.40
CA GLY A 136 -0.79 -9.01 -5.44
C GLY A 136 0.07 -10.28 -5.30
N ASP A 137 0.19 -10.79 -4.07
CA ASP A 137 0.76 -12.11 -3.83
C ASP A 137 -0.35 -13.17 -3.88
N PRO A 138 -0.33 -14.10 -4.85
CA PRO A 138 -1.33 -15.17 -4.94
C PRO A 138 -1.27 -16.15 -3.75
N LYS A 139 -0.19 -16.12 -2.95
CA LYS A 139 -0.04 -16.92 -1.73
C LYS A 139 -0.48 -16.19 -0.47
N GLN A 140 -1.01 -14.97 -0.62
CA GLN A 140 -1.59 -14.16 0.46
C GLN A 140 -0.65 -13.93 1.64
N GLY A 141 0.67 -14.06 1.42
CA GLY A 141 1.67 -13.88 2.46
C GLY A 141 1.72 -15.01 3.49
N PHE A 142 1.09 -16.16 3.25
CA PHE A 142 1.16 -17.29 4.19
C PHE A 142 2.54 -17.95 4.26
N TYR A 143 3.34 -17.82 3.20
CA TYR A 143 4.70 -18.34 3.15
C TYR A 143 5.58 -17.47 2.26
N PRO A 144 6.90 -17.48 2.49
CA PRO A 144 7.85 -16.82 1.59
C PRO A 144 7.81 -17.47 0.21
N VAL A 145 7.85 -16.64 -0.83
CA VAL A 145 7.94 -17.08 -2.23
C VAL A 145 9.25 -16.57 -2.84
N GLU A 146 10.03 -17.48 -3.42
CA GLU A 146 11.28 -17.13 -4.10
C GLU A 146 11.03 -16.49 -5.48
N ARG A 147 12.02 -15.73 -5.94
CA ARG A 147 12.05 -15.08 -7.27
C ARG A 147 12.67 -15.96 -8.33
#